data_AF-A0A414S2S7-F1
#
_entry.id   AF-A0A414S2S7-F1
#
_cell.length_a   1.000
_cell.length_b   1.000
_cell.length_c   1.000
_cell.angle_alpha   90.00
_cell.angle_beta   90.00
_cell.angle_gamma   90.00
#
_symmetry.space_group_name_H-M   'P 1'
#
loop_
_entity.id
_entity.type
_entity.pdbx_description
1 polymer ?
#
loop_
_entity_poly.entity_id
_entity_poly.type
_entity_poly.pdbx_seq_one_letter_code
_entity_poly.pdbx_strand_id
1 'polypeptide(L)'
;MTEEKKYEITISDLSAYIGAAAFEILPEDAKEEDVDKYAMVAAGITDRVAKHLDGSNPLPEDHVALAKKVGRFIDGLGVVCEKIVQAAMEE
;
A
#
# COMPACT_ATOMS: atom_id res chain seq x y z
N MET A 1 4.17 31.12 23.67
CA MET A 1 4.75 30.17 22.69
C MET A 1 3.61 29.27 22.31
N THR A 2 2.97 29.58 21.19
CA THR A 2 1.88 28.77 20.65
C THR A 2 2.54 27.48 20.20
N GLU A 3 2.23 26.35 20.85
CA GLU A 3 2.52 25.05 20.28
C GLU A 3 1.88 25.04 18.89
N GLU A 4 2.69 25.19 17.84
CA GLU A 4 2.25 24.95 16.49
C GLU A 4 1.77 23.51 16.45
N LYS A 5 0.50 23.31 16.10
CA LYS A 5 -0.05 21.97 15.89
C LYS A 5 0.86 21.26 14.89
N LYS A 6 1.55 20.21 15.35
CA LYS A 6 2.16 19.17 14.52
C LYS A 6 1.21 18.87 13.37
N TYR A 7 1.74 18.89 12.14
CA TYR A 7 0.97 18.50 10.97
C TYR A 7 0.48 17.06 11.18
N GLU A 8 -0.82 16.92 11.45
CA GLU A 8 -1.45 15.62 11.60
C GLU A 8 -1.55 15.02 10.19
N ILE A 9 -0.59 14.17 9.83
CA ILE A 9 -0.61 13.45 8.56
C ILE A 9 -1.89 12.61 8.52
N THR A 10 -2.68 12.82 7.47
CA THR A 10 -3.88 12.00 7.22
C THR A 10 -3.52 10.75 6.43
N ILE A 11 -4.41 9.76 6.44
CA ILE A 11 -4.31 8.57 5.57
C ILE A 11 -4.28 8.97 4.08
N SER A 12 -4.95 10.06 3.72
CA SER A 12 -4.93 10.59 2.36
C SER A 12 -3.55 11.11 1.98
N ASP A 13 -2.86 11.80 2.89
CA ASP A 13 -1.51 12.33 2.65
C ASP A 13 -0.50 11.18 2.48
N LEU A 14 -0.59 10.16 3.34
CA LEU A 14 0.22 8.94 3.21
C LEU A 14 0.00 8.24 1.87
N SER A 15 -1.26 8.13 1.43
CA SER A 15 -1.59 7.50 0.15
C SER A 15 -1.01 8.29 -1.02
N ALA A 16 -1.05 9.62 -0.97
CA ALA A 16 -0.47 10.47 -2.01
C ALA A 16 1.06 10.34 -2.06
N TYR A 17 1.75 10.34 -0.91
CA TYR A 17 3.20 10.17 -0.87
C TYR A 17 3.66 8.80 -1.36
N ILE A 18 2.96 7.73 -0.98
CA ILE A 18 3.25 6.38 -1.47
C ILE A 18 3.01 6.29 -2.98
N GLY A 19 1.92 6.90 -3.48
CA GLY A 19 1.61 6.95 -4.91
C GLY A 19 2.68 7.68 -5.73
N ALA A 20 3.14 8.84 -5.24
CA ALA A 20 4.22 9.60 -5.89
C ALA A 20 5.53 8.81 -5.90
N ALA A 21 5.92 8.22 -4.76
CA ALA A 21 7.10 7.37 -4.69
C ALA A 21 6.98 6.16 -5.61
N ALA A 22 5.84 5.47 -5.64
CA ALA A 22 5.61 4.34 -6.53
C ALA A 22 5.81 4.71 -8.01
N PHE A 23 5.36 5.89 -8.43
CA PHE A 23 5.55 6.39 -9.78
C PHE A 23 7.02 6.66 -10.11
N GLU A 24 7.80 7.23 -9.19
CA GLU A 24 9.24 7.52 -9.42
C GLU A 24 10.12 6.26 -9.54
N ILE A 25 9.71 5.15 -8.95
CA ILE A 25 10.48 3.89 -8.96
C ILE A 25 10.08 3.01 -10.17
N LEU A 26 9.06 3.40 -10.94
CA LEU A 26 8.71 2.70 -12.16
C LEU A 26 9.87 2.76 -13.16
N PRO A 27 10.04 1.72 -14.00
CA PRO A 27 10.94 1.80 -15.15
C PRO A 27 10.62 3.03 -16.02
N GLU A 28 11.65 3.68 -16.58
CA GLU A 28 11.46 4.86 -17.44
C GLU A 28 10.61 4.57 -18.68
N ASP A 29 10.51 3.31 -19.10
CA ASP A 29 9.69 2.84 -20.21
C ASP A 29 8.27 2.37 -19.79
N ALA A 30 7.89 2.55 -18.52
CA ALA A 30 6.55 2.25 -18.04
C ALA A 30 5.51 3.09 -18.77
N LYS A 31 4.44 2.44 -19.22
CA LYS A 31 3.35 3.08 -19.95
C LYS A 31 2.21 3.46 -19.00
N GLU A 32 1.33 4.33 -19.47
CA GLU A 32 0.07 4.65 -18.77
C GLU A 32 -0.74 3.37 -18.46
N GLU A 33 -0.75 2.41 -19.39
CA GLU A 33 -1.36 1.09 -19.20
C GLU A 33 -0.72 0.28 -18.05
N ASP A 34 0.56 0.49 -17.75
CA ASP A 34 1.24 -0.15 -16.60
C ASP A 34 0.82 0.50 -15.29
N VAL A 35 0.50 1.79 -15.31
CA VAL A 35 -0.05 2.51 -14.15
C VAL A 35 -1.49 2.06 -13.87
N ASP A 36 -2.31 1.89 -14.91
CA ASP A 36 -3.70 1.40 -14.79
C ASP A 36 -3.79 0.01 -14.17
N LYS A 37 -2.77 -0.83 -14.39
CA LYS A 37 -2.69 -2.16 -13.76
C LYS A 37 -2.66 -2.07 -12.23
N TYR A 38 -2.11 -1.01 -11.63
CA TYR A 38 -2.13 -0.85 -10.17
C TYR A 38 -3.56 -0.72 -9.64
N ALA A 39 -4.40 0.08 -10.29
CA ALA A 39 -5.80 0.23 -9.92
C ALA A 39 -6.57 -1.10 -10.07
N MET A 40 -6.32 -1.81 -11.17
CA MET A 40 -6.92 -3.13 -11.40
C MET A 40 -6.50 -4.16 -10.34
N VAL A 41 -5.20 -4.19 -9.98
CA VAL A 41 -4.66 -5.07 -8.94
C VAL A 41 -5.27 -4.73 -7.59
N ALA A 42 -5.37 -3.45 -7.23
CA ALA A 42 -6.00 -3.02 -5.98
C ALA A 42 -7.45 -3.49 -5.87
N ALA A 43 -8.25 -3.27 -6.92
CA ALA A 43 -9.64 -3.72 -6.97
C ALA A 43 -9.76 -5.25 -6.87
N GLY A 44 -8.88 -5.98 -7.58
CA GLY A 44 -8.83 -7.44 -7.54
C GLY A 44 -8.48 -8.00 -6.15
N ILE A 45 -7.55 -7.35 -5.43
CA ILE A 45 -7.21 -7.73 -4.05
C ILE A 45 -8.42 -7.52 -3.14
N THR A 46 -9.08 -6.35 -3.21
CA THR A 46 -10.25 -6.05 -2.39
C THR A 46 -11.38 -7.06 -2.60
N ASP A 47 -11.73 -7.34 -3.86
CA ASP A 47 -12.75 -8.34 -4.20
C ASP A 47 -12.36 -9.74 -3.71
N ARG A 48 -11.09 -10.14 -3.91
CA ARG A 48 -10.62 -11.47 -3.51
C ARG A 48 -10.64 -11.67 -2.00
N VAL A 49 -10.30 -10.65 -1.22
CA VAL A 49 -10.34 -10.68 0.25
C VAL A 49 -11.78 -10.72 0.74
N ALA A 50 -12.66 -9.90 0.18
CA ALA A 50 -14.09 -9.91 0.55
C ALA A 50 -14.70 -11.31 0.37
N LYS A 51 -14.46 -11.93 -0.79
CA LYS A 51 -14.93 -13.29 -1.11
C LYS A 51 -14.31 -14.40 -0.24
N HIS A 52 -13.11 -14.16 0.30
CA HIS A 52 -12.52 -15.09 1.25
C HIS A 52 -13.20 -14.98 2.62
N LEU A 53 -13.44 -13.74 3.09
CA LEU A 53 -14.04 -13.46 4.40
C LEU A 53 -15.51 -13.88 4.49
N ASP A 54 -16.27 -13.74 3.40
CA ASP A 54 -17.67 -14.17 3.33
C ASP A 54 -17.84 -15.68 3.03
N GLY A 55 -16.74 -16.39 2.77
CA GLY A 55 -16.71 -17.83 2.50
C GLY A 55 -17.14 -18.23 1.08
N SER A 56 -17.50 -17.29 0.20
CA SER A 56 -17.96 -17.59 -1.16
C SER A 56 -16.85 -18.15 -2.06
N ASN A 57 -15.60 -17.75 -1.84
CA ASN A 57 -14.43 -18.28 -2.53
C ASN A 57 -13.20 -18.23 -1.59
N PRO A 58 -12.99 -19.22 -0.71
CA PRO A 58 -11.87 -19.23 0.22
C PRO A 58 -10.50 -19.21 -0.48
N LEU A 59 -9.50 -18.59 0.12
CA LEU A 59 -8.13 -18.65 -0.39
C LEU A 59 -7.56 -20.07 -0.18
N PRO A 60 -6.84 -20.61 -1.18
CA PRO A 60 -6.27 -21.95 -1.09
C PRO A 60 -5.06 -21.98 -0.14
N GLU A 61 -4.96 -23.02 0.69
CA GLU A 61 -3.95 -23.15 1.75
C GLU A 61 -2.54 -23.50 1.25
N ASP A 62 -2.40 -23.95 0.01
CA ASP A 62 -1.20 -24.53 -0.61
C ASP A 62 -0.31 -23.49 -1.33
N HIS A 63 -0.76 -22.26 -1.50
CA HIS A 63 0.01 -21.18 -2.18
C HIS A 63 0.97 -20.40 -1.26
N VAL A 64 1.53 -21.07 -0.25
CA VAL A 64 2.19 -20.42 0.90
C VAL A 64 3.48 -19.66 0.53
N ALA A 65 4.30 -20.18 -0.39
CA ALA A 65 5.64 -19.62 -0.63
C ALA A 65 5.63 -18.29 -1.39
N LEU A 66 4.83 -18.19 -2.46
CA LEU A 66 4.65 -16.95 -3.23
C LEU A 66 3.82 -15.93 -2.45
N ALA A 67 2.75 -16.37 -1.77
CA ALA A 67 1.96 -15.51 -0.90
C ALA A 67 2.82 -14.88 0.21
N LYS A 68 3.73 -15.65 0.84
CA LYS A 68 4.69 -15.11 1.82
C LYS A 68 5.62 -14.06 1.23
N LYS A 69 6.08 -14.23 -0.01
CA LYS A 69 6.93 -13.21 -0.67
C LYS A 69 6.17 -11.90 -0.87
N VAL A 70 4.91 -11.96 -1.30
CA VAL A 70 4.03 -10.79 -1.44
C VAL A 70 3.67 -10.18 -0.09
N GLY A 71 3.45 -11.02 0.94
CA GLY A 71 3.23 -10.56 2.32
C GLY A 71 4.38 -9.69 2.82
N ARG A 72 5.64 -10.06 2.55
CA ARG A 72 6.81 -9.24 2.93
C ARG A 72 6.84 -7.86 2.25
N PHE A 73 6.28 -7.72 1.05
CA PHE A 73 6.13 -6.42 0.42
C PHE A 73 5.13 -5.55 1.19
N ILE A 74 3.99 -6.13 1.58
CA ILE A 74 2.97 -5.44 2.40
C ILE A 74 3.55 -5.05 3.76
N ASP A 75 4.28 -5.96 4.43
CA ASP A 75 4.95 -5.68 5.70
C ASP A 75 5.94 -4.53 5.56
N GLY A 76 6.75 -4.54 4.48
CA GLY A 76 7.70 -3.48 4.17
C GLY A 76 7.03 -2.12 3.96
N LEU A 77 5.90 -2.08 3.24
CA LEU A 77 5.11 -0.84 3.09
C LEU A 77 4.54 -0.37 4.43
N GLY A 78 4.08 -1.29 5.28
CA GLY A 78 3.63 -0.97 6.65
C GLY A 78 4.70 -0.26 7.46
N VAL A 79 5.94 -0.78 7.45
CA VAL A 79 7.10 -0.16 8.11
C VAL A 79 7.41 1.24 7.54
N VAL A 80 7.26 1.44 6.23
CA VAL A 80 7.44 2.76 5.61
C VAL A 80 6.38 3.74 6.10
N CYS A 81 5.11 3.33 6.14
CA CYS A 81 4.02 4.15 6.68
C CYS A 81 4.29 4.56 8.13
N GLU A 82 4.70 3.62 8.98
CA GLU A 82 5.04 3.89 10.38
C GLU A 82 6.14 4.94 10.51
N LYS A 83 7.21 4.84 9.69
CA LYS A 83 8.30 5.81 9.69
C LYS A 83 7.87 7.20 9.21
N ILE A 84 7.01 7.29 8.20
CA ILE A 84 6.48 8.57 7.72
C ILE A 84 5.64 9.25 8.82
N VAL A 85 4.79 8.48 9.50
CA VAL A 85 4.00 8.99 10.62
C VAL A 85 4.90 9.44 11.78
N GLN A 86 5.92 8.66 12.13
CA GLN A 86 6.89 9.02 13.16
C GLN A 86 7.64 10.31 12.83
N ALA A 87 8.15 10.45 11.61
CA ALA A 87 8.88 11.65 11.18
C ALA A 87 8.01 12.92 11.27
N ALA A 88 6.75 12.84 10.83
CA ALA A 88 5.81 13.95 10.96
C ALA A 88 5.41 14.27 12.40
N MET A 89 5.63 13.32 13.33
CA MET A 89 5.43 13.48 14.76
C MET A 89 6.70 13.85 15.52
N GLU A 90 7.87 14.02 14.90
CA GLU A 90 9.12 14.36 15.58
C GLU A 90 9.68 15.75 15.19
N GLU A 91 9.13 16.38 14.16
CA GLU A 91 9.36 17.80 13.81
C GLU A 91 8.41 18.77 14.54
#